data_AF-A0A1E7I9X1-F1
#
_entry.id   AF-A0A1E7I9X1-F1
#
_cell.length_a   1.000
_cell.length_b   1.000
_cell.length_c   1.000
_cell.angle_alpha   90.00
_cell.angle_beta   90.00
_cell.angle_gamma   90.00
#
_symmetry.space_group_name_H-M   'P 1'
#
loop_
_entity.id
_entity.type
_entity.pdbx_description
1 polymer ?
#
loop_
_entity_poly.entity_id
_entity_poly.type
_entity_poly.pdbx_seq_one_letter_code
_entity_poly.pdbx_strand_id
1 'polypeptide(L)'
;MVKHSNRSRSSGMTFIELLIVLVIVGMGWFTLMPNLDLAGDGDEDALSQVNSFVYKARNIAVDTDSKQILYINFEEGFVQWGEDQVSLPDKVLSGHLNEDPLDDEGVDFSIYPEGFSDEVRLVLEGGLTLILDPLSVRFLEI
;
A
#
# COMPACT_ATOMS: atom_id res chain seq x y z
N MET A 1 26.86 -55.52 -46.22
CA MET A 1 27.26 -54.33 -45.47
C MET A 1 26.08 -53.36 -45.45
N VAL A 2 25.26 -53.40 -44.40
CA VAL A 2 24.02 -52.61 -44.31
C VAL A 2 24.28 -51.41 -43.41
N LYS A 3 24.17 -50.21 -43.97
CA LYS A 3 24.39 -48.93 -43.29
C LYS A 3 23.07 -48.51 -42.64
N HIS A 4 22.92 -48.74 -41.32
CA HIS A 4 21.80 -48.19 -40.57
C HIS A 4 22.02 -46.68 -40.40
N SER A 5 21.12 -45.89 -40.98
CA SER A 5 21.04 -44.45 -40.77
C SER A 5 20.31 -44.18 -39.45
N ASN A 6 20.98 -43.47 -38.54
CA ASN A 6 20.35 -42.87 -37.37
C ASN A 6 19.34 -41.81 -37.84
N ARG A 7 18.05 -42.08 -37.68
CA ARG A 7 17.01 -41.05 -37.74
C ARG A 7 16.91 -40.40 -36.37
N SER A 8 17.54 -39.25 -36.18
CA SER A 8 17.20 -38.33 -35.11
C SER A 8 15.77 -37.84 -35.31
N ARG A 9 14.84 -38.30 -34.48
CA ARG A 9 13.52 -37.68 -34.34
C ARG A 9 13.72 -36.35 -33.64
N SER A 10 13.79 -35.25 -34.39
CA SER A 10 13.57 -33.92 -33.83
C SER A 10 12.11 -33.86 -33.39
N SER A 11 11.87 -34.08 -32.10
CA SER A 11 10.57 -33.86 -31.49
C SER A 11 10.35 -32.34 -31.40
N GLY A 12 9.68 -31.79 -32.41
CA GLY A 12 9.25 -30.40 -32.40
C GLY A 12 8.18 -30.21 -31.32
N MET A 13 8.40 -29.22 -30.45
CA MET A 13 7.50 -28.88 -29.35
C MET A 13 6.12 -28.57 -29.91
N THR A 14 5.12 -29.38 -29.54
CA THR A 14 3.75 -29.18 -30.01
C THR A 14 3.14 -27.95 -29.34
N PHE A 15 2.23 -27.24 -30.00
CA PHE A 15 1.55 -26.06 -29.45
C PHE A 15 0.91 -26.33 -28.07
N ILE A 16 0.45 -27.57 -27.87
CA ILE A 16 -0.12 -28.05 -26.60
C ILE A 16 0.93 -28.11 -25.48
N GLU A 17 2.14 -28.59 -25.78
CA GLU A 17 3.23 -28.59 -24.79
C GLU A 17 3.63 -27.17 -24.37
N LEU A 18 3.67 -26.22 -25.32
CA LEU A 18 3.92 -24.81 -25.01
C LEU A 18 2.84 -24.23 -24.08
N LEU A 19 1.57 -24.55 -24.33
CA LEU A 19 0.45 -24.08 -23.51
C LEU A 19 0.51 -24.64 -22.09
N ILE A 20 0.84 -25.93 -21.95
CA ILE A 20 1.02 -26.59 -20.64
C ILE A 20 2.19 -25.97 -19.88
N VAL A 21 3.32 -25.72 -20.55
CA VAL A 21 4.47 -25.04 -19.93
C VAL A 21 4.09 -23.64 -19.46
N LEU A 22 3.33 -22.88 -20.26
CA LEU A 22 2.86 -21.54 -19.88
C LEU A 22 1.95 -21.55 -18.65
N VAL A 23 1.04 -22.52 -18.55
CA VAL A 23 0.16 -22.67 -17.39
C VAL A 23 0.95 -23.07 -16.14
N ILE A 24 1.88 -24.03 -16.25
CA ILE A 24 2.70 -24.47 -15.11
C ILE A 24 3.63 -23.34 -14.63
N VAL A 25 4.26 -22.61 -15.55
CA VAL A 25 5.10 -21.44 -15.20
C VAL A 25 4.25 -20.34 -14.58
N GLY A 26 3.06 -20.05 -15.12
CA GLY A 26 2.14 -19.06 -14.55
C GLY A 26 1.65 -19.42 -13.14
N MET A 27 1.29 -20.68 -12.91
CA MET A 27 0.89 -21.16 -11.57
C MET A 27 2.07 -21.20 -10.60
N GLY A 28 3.24 -21.63 -11.07
CA GLY A 28 4.48 -21.64 -10.27
C GLY A 28 4.95 -20.25 -9.87
N TRP A 29 4.79 -19.26 -10.76
CA TRP A 29 5.06 -17.86 -10.47
C TRP A 29 4.14 -17.33 -9.36
N PHE A 30 2.88 -17.76 -9.32
CA PHE A 30 1.95 -17.40 -8.24
C PHE A 30 2.33 -18.04 -6.89
N THR A 31 2.94 -19.23 -6.88
CA THR A 31 3.46 -19.85 -5.64
C THR A 31 4.81 -19.31 -5.18
N LEU A 32 5.55 -18.66 -6.08
CA LEU A 32 6.81 -17.97 -5.81
C LEU A 32 6.62 -16.49 -5.51
N MET A 33 5.39 -15.97 -5.62
CA MET A 33 5.07 -14.71 -4.93
C MET A 33 5.38 -14.97 -3.46
N PRO A 34 6.33 -14.24 -2.85
CA PRO A 34 6.50 -14.33 -1.42
C PRO A 34 5.13 -14.01 -0.82
N ASN A 35 4.60 -14.95 -0.03
CA ASN A 35 3.69 -14.51 1.01
C ASN A 35 4.47 -13.42 1.74
N LEU A 36 3.97 -12.18 1.64
CA LEU A 36 4.37 -11.08 2.50
C LEU A 36 3.98 -11.50 3.92
N ASP A 37 4.74 -12.44 4.47
CA ASP A 37 4.83 -12.70 5.89
C ASP A 37 5.62 -11.50 6.42
N LEU A 38 4.88 -10.43 6.67
CA LEU A 38 5.31 -9.17 7.27
C LEU A 38 5.68 -9.45 8.72
N ALA A 39 6.75 -10.21 8.94
CA ALA A 39 7.52 -10.16 10.17
C ALA A 39 8.50 -8.98 10.06
N GLY A 40 7.97 -7.79 9.80
CA GLY A 40 8.65 -6.51 10.00
C GLY A 40 8.32 -6.00 11.40
N ASP A 41 9.17 -5.14 11.96
CA ASP A 41 8.88 -4.45 13.22
C ASP A 41 7.44 -3.91 13.20
N GLY A 42 6.68 -4.14 14.27
CA GLY A 42 5.24 -3.86 14.30
C GLY A 42 4.87 -2.42 13.92
N ASP A 43 5.81 -1.49 14.11
CA ASP A 43 5.65 -0.07 13.78
C ASP A 43 5.81 0.21 12.27
N GLU A 44 6.77 -0.45 11.60
CA GLU A 44 6.93 -0.36 10.14
C GLU A 44 5.71 -0.96 9.41
N ASP A 45 5.14 -2.03 9.98
CA ASP A 45 3.93 -2.64 9.44
C ASP A 45 2.70 -1.72 9.62
N ALA A 46 2.55 -1.08 10.79
CA ALA A 46 1.47 -0.13 11.04
C ALA A 46 1.51 1.07 10.07
N LEU A 47 2.69 1.68 9.86
CA LEU A 47 2.81 2.81 8.93
C LEU A 47 2.54 2.39 7.47
N SER A 48 2.98 1.20 7.07
CA SER A 48 2.68 0.63 5.75
C SER A 48 1.18 0.41 5.53
N GLN A 49 0.47 -0.08 6.56
CA GLN A 49 -0.99 -0.24 6.53
C GLN A 49 -1.71 1.10 6.42
N VAL A 50 -1.31 2.11 7.20
CA VAL A 50 -1.86 3.48 7.12
C VAL A 50 -1.64 4.06 5.72
N ASN A 51 -0.44 3.91 5.16
CA ASN A 51 -0.13 4.40 3.82
C ASN A 51 -0.94 3.69 2.73
N SER A 52 -1.14 2.39 2.85
CA SER A 52 -1.99 1.62 1.94
C SER A 52 -3.45 2.08 2.02
N PHE A 53 -3.92 2.42 3.22
CA PHE A 53 -5.26 2.94 3.48
C PHE A 53 -5.47 4.32 2.83
N VAL A 54 -4.54 5.24 3.06
CA VAL A 54 -4.55 6.59 2.46
C VAL A 54 -4.46 6.51 0.93
N TYR A 55 -3.63 5.61 0.40
CA TYR A 55 -3.52 5.39 -1.04
C TYR A 55 -4.82 4.86 -1.68
N LYS A 56 -5.54 3.98 -0.97
CA LYS A 56 -6.87 3.52 -1.41
C LYS A 56 -7.85 4.68 -1.50
N ALA A 57 -7.90 5.55 -0.48
CA ALA A 57 -8.74 6.73 -0.47
C ALA A 57 -8.38 7.69 -1.62
N ARG A 58 -7.08 7.90 -1.88
CA ARG A 58 -6.60 8.68 -3.03
C ARG A 58 -7.10 8.13 -4.36
N ASN A 59 -6.96 6.83 -4.61
CA ASN A 59 -7.41 6.24 -5.88
C ASN A 59 -8.91 6.45 -6.07
N ILE A 60 -9.71 6.28 -5.02
CA ILE A 60 -11.15 6.58 -5.08
C ILE A 60 -11.39 8.06 -5.36
N ALA A 61 -10.64 8.97 -4.75
CA ALA A 61 -10.78 10.40 -5.01
C ALA A 61 -10.61 10.74 -6.50
N VAL A 62 -9.56 10.19 -7.11
CA VAL A 62 -9.23 10.39 -8.53
C VAL A 62 -10.25 9.69 -9.45
N ASP A 63 -10.59 8.43 -9.15
CA ASP A 63 -11.46 7.63 -10.01
C ASP A 63 -12.91 8.14 -10.04
N THR A 64 -13.37 8.72 -8.93
CA THR A 64 -14.74 9.21 -8.78
C THR A 64 -14.88 10.72 -8.99
N ASP A 65 -13.78 11.42 -9.23
CA ASP A 65 -13.72 12.88 -9.30
C ASP A 65 -14.35 13.54 -8.05
N SER A 66 -14.12 12.95 -6.87
CA SER A 66 -14.78 13.37 -5.63
C SER A 66 -13.84 13.44 -4.43
N LYS A 67 -13.98 14.50 -3.65
CA LYS A 67 -13.18 14.74 -2.44
C LYS A 67 -13.43 13.62 -1.42
N GLN A 68 -12.34 13.03 -0.92
CA GLN A 68 -12.37 12.09 0.21
C GLN A 68 -11.93 12.80 1.48
N ILE A 69 -12.58 12.48 2.60
CA ILE A 69 -12.28 13.04 3.92
C ILE A 69 -11.93 11.88 4.83
N LEU A 70 -10.78 11.99 5.50
CA LEU A 70 -10.29 11.01 6.45
C LEU A 70 -10.15 11.70 7.81
N TYR A 71 -10.47 10.97 8.86
CA TYR A 71 -10.38 11.45 10.24
C TYR A 71 -9.22 10.76 10.95
N ILE A 72 -8.43 11.51 11.69
CA ILE A 72 -7.38 10.98 12.56
C ILE A 72 -7.81 11.19 14.00
N ASN A 73 -7.96 10.11 14.76
CA ASN A 73 -8.23 10.16 16.19
C ASN A 73 -6.91 10.16 16.98
N PHE A 74 -6.69 11.18 17.80
CA PHE A 74 -5.43 11.34 18.51
C PHE A 74 -5.33 10.46 19.76
N GLU A 75 -6.44 10.33 20.49
CA GLU A 75 -6.49 9.60 21.77
C GLU A 75 -6.42 8.08 21.58
N GLU A 76 -7.14 7.57 20.58
CA GLU A 76 -7.21 6.15 20.25
C GLU A 76 -6.14 5.74 19.22
N GLY A 77 -5.52 6.69 18.53
CA GLY A 77 -4.41 6.44 17.61
C GLY A 77 -4.84 5.66 16.37
N PHE A 78 -5.82 6.15 15.63
CA PHE A 78 -6.26 5.52 14.37
C PHE A 78 -6.62 6.56 13.29
N VAL A 79 -6.61 6.09 12.04
CA VAL A 79 -7.14 6.81 10.88
C VAL A 79 -8.41 6.12 10.41
N GLN A 80 -9.48 6.88 10.21
CA GLN A 80 -10.79 6.39 9.76
C GLN A 80 -11.17 7.02 8.42
N TRP A 81 -11.78 6.21 7.56
CA TRP A 81 -12.38 6.64 6.30
C TRP A 81 -13.65 5.85 6.04
N GLY A 82 -14.80 6.55 6.12
CA GLY A 82 -16.10 5.89 6.10
C GLY A 82 -16.29 4.97 7.31
N GLU A 83 -16.55 3.69 7.05
CA GLU A 83 -16.73 2.64 8.08
C GLU A 83 -15.43 1.89 8.39
N ASP A 84 -14.38 2.09 7.59
CA ASP A 84 -13.09 1.42 7.77
C ASP A 84 -12.16 2.26 8.68
N GLN A 85 -11.36 1.58 9.49
CA GLN A 85 -10.32 2.21 10.33
C GLN A 85 -9.01 1.40 10.32
N VAL A 86 -7.89 2.09 10.50
CA VAL A 86 -6.55 1.51 10.62
C VAL A 86 -5.80 2.17 11.77
N SER A 87 -5.07 1.39 12.57
CA SER A 87 -4.30 1.91 13.69
C SER A 87 -3.05 2.66 13.20
N LEU A 88 -2.74 3.77 13.87
CA LEU A 88 -1.43 4.40 13.81
C LEU A 88 -0.41 3.58 14.61
N PRO A 89 0.90 3.79 14.38
CA PRO A 89 1.95 3.14 15.18
C PRO A 89 1.83 3.44 16.68
N ASP A 90 1.36 4.64 17.03
CA ASP A 90 1.16 5.07 18.41
C ASP A 90 0.13 6.22 18.47
N LYS A 91 -0.22 6.65 19.69
CA LYS A 91 -1.09 7.80 19.95
C LYS A 91 -0.45 9.10 19.50
N VAL A 92 -1.29 10.07 19.14
CA VAL A 92 -0.83 11.40 18.69
C VAL A 92 -0.76 12.34 19.89
N LEU A 93 0.43 12.90 20.14
CA LEU A 93 0.65 13.93 21.17
C LEU A 93 0.29 15.33 20.69
N SER A 94 0.58 15.64 19.44
CA SER A 94 0.30 16.95 18.84
C SER A 94 0.37 16.85 17.32
N GLY A 95 -0.21 17.83 16.62
CA GLY A 95 -0.12 17.86 15.18
C GLY A 95 -0.34 19.25 14.58
N HIS A 96 -0.15 19.33 13.27
CA HIS A 96 -0.48 20.48 12.44
C HIS A 96 -1.24 20.02 11.20
N LEU A 97 -2.18 20.82 10.73
CA LEU A 97 -2.86 20.67 9.44
C LEU A 97 -2.61 21.95 8.64
N ASN A 98 -1.96 21.84 7.48
CA ASN A 98 -1.65 22.99 6.62
C ASN A 98 -1.03 24.18 7.37
N GLU A 99 -0.01 23.91 8.21
CA GLU A 99 0.68 24.88 9.09
C GLU A 99 -0.09 25.34 10.34
N ASP A 100 -1.38 25.08 10.44
CA ASP A 100 -2.18 25.41 11.62
C ASP A 100 -2.03 24.33 12.71
N PRO A 101 -1.79 24.68 13.98
CA PRO A 101 -1.73 23.70 15.06
C PRO A 101 -3.10 23.05 15.27
N LEU A 102 -3.09 21.77 15.63
CA LEU A 102 -4.29 21.01 15.91
C LEU A 102 -4.60 21.03 17.40
N ASP A 103 -5.84 21.42 17.72
CA ASP A 103 -6.37 21.42 19.08
C ASP A 103 -6.98 20.04 19.38
N ASP A 104 -6.70 19.56 20.59
CA ASP A 104 -6.77 18.15 21.00
C ASP A 104 -8.13 17.47 20.73
N GLU A 105 -8.09 16.33 20.03
CA GLU A 105 -9.02 15.17 20.01
C GLU A 105 -8.90 14.43 18.66
N GLY A 106 -8.65 15.16 17.58
CA GLY A 106 -8.45 14.59 16.24
C GLY A 106 -8.52 15.64 15.13
N VAL A 107 -8.38 15.19 13.88
CA VAL A 107 -8.43 16.07 12.71
C VAL A 107 -9.03 15.39 11.49
N ASP A 108 -9.85 16.14 10.75
CA ASP A 108 -10.25 15.79 9.39
C ASP A 108 -9.25 16.36 8.38
N PHE A 109 -8.71 15.51 7.50
CA PHE A 109 -7.91 15.93 6.37
C PHE A 109 -8.48 15.41 5.05
N SER A 110 -8.17 16.13 3.99
CA SER A 110 -8.77 15.92 2.68
C SER A 110 -7.80 15.28 1.71
N ILE A 111 -8.33 14.42 0.85
CA ILE A 111 -7.69 14.02 -0.41
C ILE A 111 -8.57 14.51 -1.56
N TYR A 112 -7.98 15.28 -2.46
CA TYR A 112 -8.68 15.95 -3.54
C TYR A 112 -8.67 15.10 -4.82
N PRO A 113 -9.67 15.29 -5.72
CA PRO A 113 -9.78 14.56 -6.98
C PRO A 113 -8.54 14.64 -7.88
N GLU A 114 -7.77 15.71 -7.75
CA GLU A 114 -6.53 15.93 -8.50
C GLU A 114 -5.37 15.05 -7.99
N GLY A 115 -5.58 14.31 -6.90
CA GLY A 115 -4.65 13.32 -6.36
C GLY A 115 -3.61 13.88 -5.39
N PHE A 116 -3.84 15.09 -4.85
CA PHE A 116 -3.09 15.68 -3.74
C PHE A 116 -3.91 15.66 -2.44
N SER A 117 -3.26 15.86 -1.29
CA SER A 117 -3.93 15.93 0.02
C SER A 117 -3.62 17.24 0.75
N ASP A 118 -4.31 17.48 1.86
CA ASP A 118 -3.84 18.43 2.86
C ASP A 118 -2.50 17.95 3.46
N GLU A 119 -1.67 18.87 3.94
CA GLU A 119 -0.46 18.54 4.70
C GLU A 119 -0.86 18.25 6.15
N VAL A 120 -0.47 17.08 6.66
CA VAL A 120 -0.67 16.70 8.06
C VAL A 120 0.66 16.37 8.67
N ARG A 121 0.99 16.98 9.82
CA ARG A 121 2.15 16.63 10.62
C ARG A 121 1.69 16.12 11.97
N LEU A 122 2.16 14.97 12.39
CA LEU A 122 1.82 14.35 13.68
C LEU A 122 3.10 14.07 14.44
N VAL A 123 3.08 14.32 15.75
CA VAL A 123 4.09 13.88 16.70
C VAL A 123 3.45 12.82 17.57
N LEU A 124 4.00 11.62 17.60
CA LEU A 124 3.47 10.49 18.34
C LEU A 124 4.07 10.37 19.75
N GLU A 125 3.42 9.63 20.66
CA GLU A 125 3.88 9.40 22.03
C GLU A 125 5.29 8.79 22.10
N GLY A 126 5.61 7.87 21.19
CA GLY A 126 6.95 7.29 21.02
C GLY A 126 8.03 8.26 20.51
N GLY A 127 7.70 9.51 20.24
CA GLY A 127 8.61 10.55 19.73
C GLY A 127 8.81 10.53 18.21
N LEU A 128 8.14 9.63 17.50
CA LEU A 128 8.13 9.58 16.04
C LEU A 128 7.36 10.77 15.47
N THR A 129 7.91 11.42 14.44
CA THR A 129 7.20 12.46 13.69
C THR A 129 6.80 11.93 12.32
N LEU A 130 5.51 12.00 12.01
CA LEU A 130 4.95 11.62 10.72
C LEU A 130 4.51 12.86 9.94
N ILE A 131 4.84 12.92 8.65
CA ILE A 131 4.35 13.96 7.74
C ILE A 131 3.64 13.33 6.55
N LEU A 132 2.37 13.68 6.35
CA LEU A 132 1.64 13.46 5.12
C LEU A 132 2.05 14.52 4.09
N ASP A 133 2.87 14.11 3.14
CA ASP A 133 3.27 14.99 2.04
C ASP A 133 2.11 15.15 1.04
N PRO A 134 1.63 16.38 0.77
CA PRO A 134 0.50 16.66 -0.12
C PRO A 134 0.59 16.05 -1.52
N LEU A 135 1.79 15.93 -2.08
CA LEU A 135 2.00 15.48 -3.46
C LEU A 135 2.16 13.96 -3.53
N SER A 136 2.78 13.36 -2.51
CA SER A 136 2.96 11.91 -2.47
C SER A 136 1.80 11.17 -1.81
N VAL A 137 0.96 11.88 -1.04
CA VAL A 137 -0.25 11.37 -0.37
C VAL A 137 0.07 10.09 0.43
N ARG A 138 1.14 10.17 1.21
CA ARG A 138 1.60 9.15 2.15
C ARG A 138 2.32 9.80 3.33
N PHE A 139 2.26 9.16 4.48
CA PHE A 139 3.03 9.51 5.65
C PHE A 139 4.49 9.07 5.51
N LEU A 140 5.39 9.98 5.87
CA LEU A 140 6.83 9.81 5.92
C LEU A 140 7.31 10.07 7.35
N GLU A 141 8.29 9.29 7.79
CA GLU A 141 9.00 9.53 9.05
C GLU A 141 10.06 10.62 8.87
N ILE A 142 10.21 11.48 9.88
CA ILE A 142 11.21 12.56 9.91
C ILE A 142 11.96 12.57 11.24
#